data_AF-I3CZY0-F1
#
_entry.id   AF-I3CZY0-F1
#
_cell.length_a   1.000
_cell.length_b   1.000
_cell.length_c   1.000
_cell.angle_alpha   90.00
_cell.angle_beta   90.00
_cell.angle_gamma   90.00
#
_symmetry.space_group_name_H-M   'P 1'
#
loop_
_entity.id
_entity.type
_entity.pdbx_description
1 polymer ?
#
loop_
_entity_poly.entity_id
_entity_poly.type
_entity_poly.pdbx_seq_one_letter_code
_entity_poly.pdbx_strand_id
1 'polypeptide(L)'
;MHSLEGYTPGPYRMEFRKEYLEKLLKGQLKVQKLKNDPDMELISEEEIHKIQQIWRQEQGDWKNSAYEIYQRITGKNLQLRKNEMGHFEQTEQEILEKTCSSHNVPFRLVSNLLSLELEAQGANRHSKIHSKIKSELSKEWRNVDDDDEFKKILDDLNEKKELQSKIKITSSGSIENSE
;
A
#
# COMPACT_ATOMS: atom_id res chain seq x y z
N MET A 1 -12.28 -33.88 -1.72
CA MET A 1 -12.03 -32.58 -1.05
C MET A 1 -10.53 -32.49 -0.80
N HIS A 2 -9.78 -31.94 -1.75
CA HIS A 2 -8.36 -31.67 -1.55
C HIS A 2 -8.24 -30.41 -0.72
N SER A 3 -7.65 -30.53 0.47
CA SER A 3 -7.28 -29.41 1.31
C SER A 3 -6.34 -28.49 0.55
N LEU A 4 -6.79 -27.28 0.28
CA LEU A 4 -5.91 -26.16 -0.07
C LEU A 4 -5.14 -25.80 1.21
N GLU A 5 -4.01 -26.44 1.44
CA GLU A 5 -2.88 -25.78 2.13
C GLU A 5 -2.32 -24.72 1.16
N GLY A 6 -3.18 -23.75 0.85
CA GLY A 6 -2.86 -22.59 0.05
C GLY A 6 -2.05 -21.67 0.93
N TYR A 7 -0.84 -21.38 0.48
CA TYR A 7 -0.04 -20.24 0.90
C TYR A 7 -0.95 -19.02 1.10
N THR A 8 -1.26 -18.68 2.35
CA THR A 8 -2.04 -17.49 2.69
C THR A 8 -1.11 -16.29 2.47
N PRO A 9 -1.32 -15.46 1.44
CA PRO A 9 -0.54 -14.25 1.30
C PRO A 9 -0.93 -13.33 2.45
N GLY A 10 -0.06 -13.17 3.45
CA GLY A 10 -0.10 -11.93 4.22
C GLY A 10 0.39 -10.82 3.29
N PRO A 11 -0.12 -9.57 3.30
CA PRO A 11 -1.23 -8.95 4.01
C PRO A 11 -2.52 -8.88 3.16
N TYR A 12 -3.66 -8.63 3.80
CA TYR A 12 -4.97 -8.57 3.14
C TYR A 12 -5.00 -7.65 1.91
N ARG A 13 -5.59 -8.15 0.80
CA ARG A 13 -5.88 -7.39 -0.42
C ARG A 13 -6.65 -6.10 -0.09
N MET A 14 -6.49 -5.06 -0.90
CA MET A 14 -7.10 -3.76 -0.63
C MET A 14 -8.63 -3.85 -0.51
N GLU A 15 -9.25 -4.69 -1.33
CA GLU A 15 -10.69 -4.99 -1.30
C GLU A 15 -11.11 -5.54 0.06
N PHE A 16 -10.34 -6.50 0.59
CA PHE A 16 -10.61 -7.08 1.90
C PHE A 16 -10.40 -6.06 3.03
N ARG A 17 -9.38 -5.19 2.94
CA ARG A 17 -9.17 -4.11 3.92
C ARG A 17 -10.38 -3.17 3.97
N LYS A 18 -10.94 -2.81 2.80
CA LYS A 18 -12.17 -2.00 2.69
C LYS A 18 -13.38 -2.72 3.28
N GLU A 19 -13.57 -3.99 2.94
CA GLU A 19 -14.67 -4.79 3.46
C GLU A 19 -14.59 -4.95 4.99
N TYR A 20 -13.39 -5.17 5.53
CA TYR A 20 -13.16 -5.32 6.95
C TYR A 20 -13.45 -4.02 7.70
N LEU A 21 -12.99 -2.88 7.18
CA LEU A 21 -13.31 -1.56 7.73
C LEU A 21 -14.82 -1.31 7.75
N GLU A 22 -15.53 -1.69 6.70
CA GLU A 22 -16.98 -1.58 6.63
C GLU A 22 -17.67 -2.45 7.69
N LYS A 23 -17.23 -3.71 7.86
CA LYS A 23 -17.76 -4.60 8.90
C LYS A 23 -17.50 -4.06 10.31
N LEU A 24 -16.32 -3.51 10.55
CA LEU A 24 -15.93 -2.93 11.83
C LEU A 24 -16.85 -1.77 12.21
N LEU A 25 -17.03 -0.80 11.31
CA LEU A 25 -17.88 0.38 11.54
C LEU A 25 -19.36 0.01 11.70
N LYS A 26 -19.86 -0.96 10.92
CA LYS A 26 -21.23 -1.51 11.12
C LYS A 26 -21.37 -2.17 12.49
N GLY A 27 -20.34 -2.91 12.92
CA GLY A 27 -20.26 -3.52 14.25
C GLY A 27 -20.34 -2.47 15.36
N GLN A 28 -19.58 -1.38 15.23
CA GLN A 28 -19.60 -0.25 16.17
C GLN A 28 -21.01 0.32 16.31
N LEU A 29 -21.66 0.68 15.21
CA LEU A 29 -23.03 1.20 15.24
C LEU A 29 -24.03 0.21 15.87
N LYS A 30 -23.84 -1.09 15.64
CA LYS A 30 -24.69 -2.12 16.25
C LYS A 30 -24.50 -2.17 17.78
N VAL A 31 -23.27 -2.11 18.26
CA VAL A 31 -22.96 -2.10 19.70
C VAL A 31 -23.50 -0.85 20.38
N GLN A 32 -23.31 0.33 19.76
CA GLN A 32 -23.84 1.60 20.27
C GLN A 32 -25.37 1.53 20.43
N LYS A 33 -26.08 0.97 19.46
CA LYS A 33 -27.54 0.77 19.53
C LYS A 33 -27.97 -0.24 20.59
N LEU A 34 -27.24 -1.36 20.73
CA LEU A 34 -27.61 -2.43 21.66
C LEU A 34 -27.35 -2.05 23.12
N LYS A 35 -26.26 -1.33 23.41
CA LYS A 35 -25.90 -0.89 24.77
C LYS A 35 -26.45 0.48 25.13
N ASN A 36 -27.08 1.18 24.17
CA ASN A 36 -27.51 2.57 24.29
C ASN A 36 -26.38 3.50 24.77
N ASP A 37 -25.17 3.20 24.29
CA ASP A 37 -23.92 3.88 24.62
C ASP A 37 -23.37 4.54 23.34
N PRO A 38 -23.66 5.83 23.11
CA PRO A 38 -23.25 6.53 21.89
C PRO A 38 -21.75 6.85 21.86
N ASP A 39 -21.06 6.81 23.01
CA ASP A 39 -19.65 7.18 23.13
C ASP A 39 -18.72 5.96 22.92
N MET A 40 -19.27 4.75 22.86
CA MET A 40 -18.52 3.54 22.56
C MET A 40 -18.00 3.54 21.11
N GLU A 41 -16.68 3.58 20.95
CA GLU A 41 -16.01 3.48 19.65
C GLU A 41 -15.20 2.18 19.57
N LEU A 42 -15.33 1.44 18.45
CA LEU A 42 -14.43 0.31 18.14
C LEU A 42 -13.19 0.80 17.40
N ILE A 43 -13.33 1.89 16.66
CA ILE A 43 -12.26 2.59 15.97
C ILE A 43 -12.52 4.09 16.06
N SER A 44 -11.48 4.82 16.41
CA SER A 44 -11.49 6.28 16.55
C SER A 44 -11.33 6.99 15.20
N GLU A 45 -11.73 8.25 15.14
CA GLU A 45 -11.55 9.09 13.94
C GLU A 45 -10.05 9.25 13.59
N GLU A 46 -9.18 9.33 14.59
CA GLU A 46 -7.72 9.41 14.41
C GLU A 46 -7.15 8.16 13.73
N GLU A 47 -7.66 6.98 14.07
CA GLU A 47 -7.26 5.73 13.43
C GLU A 47 -7.74 5.66 11.99
N ILE A 48 -8.93 6.19 11.67
CA ILE A 48 -9.40 6.29 10.28
C ILE A 48 -8.47 7.19 9.47
N HIS A 49 -8.04 8.34 10.01
CA HIS A 49 -7.04 9.19 9.37
C HIS A 49 -5.72 8.45 9.14
N LYS A 50 -5.29 7.62 10.09
CA LYS A 50 -4.06 6.83 9.94
C LYS A 50 -4.18 5.76 8.87
N ILE A 51 -5.32 5.06 8.81
CA ILE A 51 -5.63 4.09 7.75
C ILE A 51 -5.58 4.78 6.39
N GLN A 52 -6.21 5.96 6.24
CA GLN A 52 -6.19 6.70 4.98
C GLN A 52 -4.76 7.13 4.59
N GLN A 53 -3.95 7.56 5.56
CA GLN A 53 -2.55 7.91 5.30
C GLN A 53 -1.77 6.70 4.76
N ILE A 54 -1.94 5.53 5.38
CA ILE A 54 -1.30 4.28 4.95
C ILE A 54 -1.76 3.89 3.54
N TRP A 55 -3.06 3.92 3.27
CA TRP A 55 -3.60 3.56 1.96
C TRP A 55 -3.14 4.51 0.86
N ARG A 56 -3.04 5.81 1.16
CA ARG A 56 -2.48 6.79 0.23
C ARG A 56 -1.01 6.50 -0.08
N GLN A 57 -0.21 6.16 0.93
CA GLN A 57 1.23 5.93 0.80
C GLN A 57 1.57 4.57 0.17
N GLU A 58 0.82 3.51 0.51
CA GLU A 58 1.12 2.15 0.06
C GLU A 58 0.40 1.76 -1.24
N GLN A 59 -0.84 2.25 -1.42
CA GLN A 59 -1.73 1.80 -2.49
C GLN A 59 -2.03 2.90 -3.51
N GLY A 60 -1.57 4.14 -3.28
CA GLY A 60 -1.90 5.28 -4.13
C GLY A 60 -3.37 5.67 -4.06
N ASP A 61 -4.06 5.41 -2.94
CA ASP A 61 -5.48 5.72 -2.76
C ASP A 61 -5.70 7.23 -2.58
N TRP A 62 -5.85 7.95 -3.70
CA TRP A 62 -6.16 9.39 -3.71
C TRP A 62 -7.64 9.70 -3.61
N LYS A 63 -8.50 8.72 -3.98
CA LYS A 63 -9.96 8.73 -3.83
C LYS A 63 -10.44 8.86 -2.38
N ASN A 64 -9.56 8.68 -1.40
CA ASN A 64 -9.89 8.73 0.03
C ASN A 64 -10.90 7.65 0.45
N SER A 65 -10.65 6.40 0.03
CA SER A 65 -11.57 5.28 0.23
C SER A 65 -11.97 5.07 1.70
N ALA A 66 -11.06 5.30 2.67
CA ALA A 66 -11.38 5.10 4.09
C ALA A 66 -12.39 6.16 4.60
N TYR A 67 -12.26 7.40 4.14
CA TYR A 67 -13.22 8.47 4.50
C TYR A 67 -14.57 8.26 3.82
N GLU A 68 -14.60 7.82 2.57
CA GLU A 68 -15.84 7.45 1.89
C GLU A 68 -16.59 6.34 2.64
N ILE A 69 -15.87 5.29 3.05
CA ILE A 69 -16.44 4.18 3.84
C ILE A 69 -16.98 4.70 5.16
N TYR A 70 -16.22 5.53 5.88
CA TYR A 70 -16.65 6.11 7.14
C TYR A 70 -17.93 6.95 6.97
N GLN A 71 -17.93 7.91 6.05
CA GLN A 71 -19.06 8.80 5.79
C GLN A 71 -20.31 8.02 5.39
N ARG A 72 -20.17 7.00 4.55
CA ARG A 72 -21.29 6.17 4.09
C ARG A 72 -21.96 5.39 5.24
N ILE A 73 -21.20 4.99 6.26
CA ILE A 73 -21.70 4.15 7.35
C ILE A 73 -22.16 5.01 8.53
N THR A 74 -21.35 5.96 8.97
CA THR A 74 -21.61 6.78 10.17
C THR A 74 -22.40 8.04 9.86
N GLY A 75 -22.42 8.48 8.59
CA GLY A 75 -23.01 9.76 8.17
C GLY A 75 -22.15 10.99 8.52
N LYS A 76 -21.04 10.81 9.24
CA LYS A 76 -20.13 11.88 9.64
C LYS A 76 -19.04 12.08 8.58
N ASN A 77 -18.73 13.33 8.25
CA ASN A 77 -17.70 13.63 7.26
C ASN A 77 -16.37 13.94 7.96
N LEU A 78 -15.37 13.07 7.75
CA LEU A 78 -13.99 13.32 8.19
C LEU A 78 -13.29 14.15 7.12
N GLN A 79 -13.13 15.45 7.39
CA GLN A 79 -12.41 16.33 6.50
C GLN A 79 -10.90 16.11 6.65
N LEU A 80 -10.18 16.06 5.54
CA LEU A 80 -8.73 16.20 5.56
C LEU A 80 -8.40 17.55 6.19
N ARG A 81 -7.49 17.57 7.17
CA ARG A 81 -6.81 18.82 7.53
C ARG A 81 -6.15 19.31 6.24
N LYS A 82 -6.67 20.41 5.66
CA LYS A 82 -6.09 21.06 4.48
C LYS A 82 -4.64 21.39 4.79
N ASN A 83 -3.71 20.53 4.36
CA ASN A 83 -2.33 20.95 4.23
C ASN A 83 -2.27 21.83 2.97
N GLU A 84 -1.57 22.94 3.06
CA GLU A 84 -1.53 23.98 2.01
C GLU A 84 -0.79 23.55 0.73
N MET A 85 -0.22 22.34 0.71
CA MET A 85 0.40 21.73 -0.47
C MET A 85 -0.67 20.92 -1.23
N GLY A 86 -0.86 21.21 -2.52
CA GLY A 86 -1.92 20.63 -3.36
C GLY A 86 -2.02 19.11 -3.22
N HIS A 87 -3.24 18.59 -3.05
CA HIS A 87 -3.47 17.15 -2.92
C HIS A 87 -3.98 16.60 -4.25
N PHE A 88 -3.56 15.39 -4.60
CA PHE A 88 -4.21 14.62 -5.65
C PHE A 88 -5.59 14.15 -5.17
N GLU A 89 -6.59 14.37 -6.00
CA GLU A 89 -7.98 13.96 -5.79
C GLU A 89 -8.34 12.78 -6.71
N GLN A 90 -9.62 12.43 -6.73
CA GLN A 90 -10.14 11.33 -7.55
C GLN A 90 -9.86 11.54 -9.05
N THR A 91 -10.00 12.77 -9.54
CA THR A 91 -9.81 13.08 -10.97
C THR A 91 -8.37 12.80 -11.41
N GLU A 92 -7.38 13.22 -10.63
CA GLU A 92 -5.97 12.96 -10.93
C GLU A 92 -5.67 11.46 -10.89
N GLN A 93 -6.29 10.72 -9.98
CA GLN A 93 -6.13 9.26 -9.92
C GLN A 93 -6.64 8.59 -11.18
N GLU A 94 -7.83 8.94 -11.65
CA GLU A 94 -8.42 8.36 -12.86
C GLU A 94 -7.59 8.66 -14.12
N ILE A 95 -7.02 9.87 -14.21
CA ILE A 95 -6.12 10.25 -15.32
C ILE A 95 -4.83 9.44 -15.25
N LEU A 96 -4.26 9.28 -14.06
CA LEU A 96 -3.05 8.51 -13.87
C LEU A 96 -3.27 7.02 -14.18
N GLU A 97 -4.36 6.41 -13.70
CA GLU A 97 -4.75 5.03 -13.99
C GLU A 97 -4.84 4.78 -15.51
N LYS A 98 -5.48 5.69 -16.25
CA LYS A 98 -5.60 5.60 -17.72
C LYS A 98 -4.25 5.71 -18.43
N THR A 99 -3.40 6.63 -17.99
CA THR A 99 -2.08 6.86 -18.58
C THR A 99 -1.16 5.66 -18.33
N CYS A 100 -1.11 5.17 -17.10
CA CYS A 100 -0.34 3.99 -16.70
C CYS A 100 -0.75 2.74 -17.48
N SER A 101 -2.06 2.53 -17.66
CA SER A 101 -2.59 1.41 -18.44
C SER A 101 -2.14 1.46 -19.90
N SER A 102 -2.05 2.66 -20.49
CA SER A 102 -1.62 2.85 -21.89
C SER A 102 -0.13 2.59 -22.10
N HIS A 103 0.69 2.81 -21.08
CA HIS A 103 2.15 2.65 -21.14
C HIS A 103 2.67 1.36 -20.49
N ASN A 104 1.78 0.47 -20.02
CA ASN A 104 2.12 -0.76 -19.30
C ASN A 104 3.04 -0.51 -18.08
N VAL A 105 2.75 0.55 -17.32
CA VAL A 105 3.50 0.92 -16.11
C VAL A 105 2.60 0.72 -14.88
N PRO A 106 3.10 0.14 -13.77
CA PRO A 106 2.31 -0.01 -12.55
C PRO A 106 1.83 1.33 -11.99
N PHE A 107 0.53 1.47 -11.80
CA PHE A 107 -0.08 2.68 -11.22
C PHE A 107 0.53 3.01 -9.83
N ARG A 108 0.63 2.00 -8.95
CA ARG A 108 1.14 2.15 -7.57
C ARG A 108 2.53 2.77 -7.52
N LEU A 109 3.40 2.41 -8.47
CA LEU A 109 4.74 2.99 -8.57
C LEU A 109 4.67 4.48 -8.87
N VAL A 110 3.94 4.86 -9.92
CA VAL A 110 3.91 6.26 -10.37
C VAL A 110 3.20 7.14 -9.35
N SER A 111 2.12 6.66 -8.73
CA SER A 111 1.43 7.38 -7.65
C SER A 111 2.35 7.64 -6.46
N ASN A 112 3.19 6.67 -6.09
CA ASN A 112 4.13 6.80 -4.99
C ASN A 112 5.27 7.76 -5.34
N LEU A 113 5.81 7.71 -6.56
CA LEU A 113 6.83 8.64 -7.02
C LEU A 113 6.31 10.08 -7.02
N LEU A 114 5.10 10.32 -7.53
CA LEU A 114 4.48 11.65 -7.52
C LEU A 114 4.22 12.16 -6.10
N SER A 115 3.79 11.27 -5.19
CA SER A 115 3.60 11.62 -3.77
C SER A 115 4.94 12.01 -3.12
N LEU A 116 6.02 11.27 -3.40
CA LEU A 116 7.36 11.56 -2.89
C LEU A 116 7.91 12.91 -3.40
N GLU A 117 7.67 13.22 -4.68
CA GLU A 117 8.06 14.50 -5.28
C GLU A 117 7.31 15.67 -4.64
N LEU A 118 5.99 15.53 -4.46
CA LEU A 118 5.15 16.54 -3.82
C LEU A 118 5.59 16.80 -2.37
N GLU A 119 5.91 15.76 -1.58
CA GLU A 119 6.43 15.91 -0.21
C GLU A 119 7.78 16.64 -0.14
N ALA A 120 8.57 16.51 -1.20
CA ALA A 120 9.89 17.09 -1.32
C ALA A 120 9.90 18.49 -1.94
N GLN A 121 8.75 18.96 -2.44
CA GLN A 121 8.58 20.28 -3.04
C GLN A 121 8.75 21.37 -1.96
N GLY A 122 10.01 21.75 -1.71
CA GLY A 122 10.41 22.73 -0.70
C GLY A 122 11.93 22.92 -0.67
N ALA A 123 12.39 24.17 -0.61
CA ALA A 123 13.76 24.61 -0.89
C ALA A 123 14.90 23.88 -0.13
N ASN A 124 14.62 23.21 0.99
CA ASN A 124 15.61 22.51 1.83
C ASN A 124 15.50 20.96 1.81
N ARG A 125 14.64 20.35 0.96
CA ARG A 125 14.33 18.91 1.04
C ARG A 125 14.85 18.04 -0.12
N HIS A 126 15.31 18.66 -1.20
CA HIS A 126 15.72 17.95 -2.43
C HIS A 126 16.94 17.01 -2.26
N SER A 127 17.86 17.28 -1.32
CA SER A 127 19.05 16.42 -1.16
C SER A 127 18.75 15.01 -0.64
N LYS A 128 17.62 14.81 0.05
CA LYS A 128 17.23 13.50 0.63
C LYS A 128 16.23 12.73 -0.22
N ILE A 129 15.69 13.32 -1.29
CA ILE A 129 14.67 12.67 -2.12
C ILE A 129 15.22 11.52 -2.95
N HIS A 130 16.43 11.64 -3.49
CA HIS A 130 17.01 10.63 -4.35
C HIS A 130 17.17 9.27 -3.66
N SER A 131 17.50 9.27 -2.37
CA SER A 131 17.57 8.04 -1.56
C SER A 131 16.20 7.38 -1.41
N LYS A 132 15.15 8.18 -1.17
CA LYS A 132 13.77 7.69 -1.09
C LYS A 132 13.28 7.14 -2.43
N ILE A 133 13.51 7.86 -3.53
CA ILE A 133 13.16 7.42 -4.89
C ILE A 133 13.87 6.10 -5.21
N LYS A 134 15.17 6.00 -4.91
CA LYS A 134 15.94 4.76 -5.12
C LYS A 134 15.36 3.59 -4.32
N SER A 135 14.98 3.84 -3.07
CA SER A 135 14.30 2.85 -2.23
C SER A 135 12.97 2.41 -2.85
N GLU A 136 12.15 3.37 -3.31
CA GLU A 136 10.87 3.11 -3.94
C GLU A 136 11.03 2.26 -5.21
N LEU A 137 11.94 2.65 -6.11
CA LEU A 137 12.25 1.92 -7.35
C LEU A 137 12.83 0.51 -7.10
N SER A 138 13.40 0.26 -5.92
CA SER A 138 13.94 -1.06 -5.58
C SER A 138 12.89 -2.06 -5.10
N LYS A 139 11.65 -1.61 -4.83
CA LYS A 139 10.54 -2.47 -4.42
C LYS A 139 9.98 -3.25 -5.61
N GLU A 140 9.21 -4.29 -5.29
CA GLU A 140 8.41 -5.02 -6.28
C GLU A 140 7.10 -4.27 -6.54
N TRP A 141 6.85 -3.95 -7.81
CA TRP A 141 5.71 -3.14 -8.25
C TRP A 141 4.73 -3.89 -9.15
N ARG A 142 5.09 -5.11 -9.54
CA ARG A 142 4.21 -6.03 -10.23
C ARG A 142 2.96 -6.32 -9.42
N ASN A 143 1.87 -6.70 -10.10
CA ASN A 143 0.59 -6.88 -9.45
C ASN A 143 0.60 -8.14 -8.57
N VAL A 144 0.80 -7.95 -7.27
CA VAL A 144 0.73 -9.04 -6.28
C VAL A 144 -0.69 -9.55 -6.03
N ASP A 145 -1.71 -8.82 -6.48
CA ASP A 145 -3.11 -9.25 -6.38
C ASP A 145 -3.53 -10.16 -7.55
N ASP A 146 -2.72 -10.23 -8.61
CA ASP A 146 -2.85 -11.19 -9.71
C ASP A 146 -2.08 -12.48 -9.37
N ASP A 147 -2.80 -13.61 -9.31
CA ASP A 147 -2.23 -14.88 -8.86
C ASP A 147 -1.16 -15.43 -9.82
N ASP A 148 -1.25 -15.12 -11.13
CA ASP A 148 -0.30 -15.59 -12.13
C ASP A 148 0.96 -14.72 -12.16
N GLU A 149 0.79 -13.41 -11.98
CA GLU A 149 1.92 -12.48 -11.81
C GLU A 149 2.64 -12.74 -10.48
N PHE A 150 1.90 -13.03 -9.40
CA PHE A 150 2.47 -13.37 -8.10
C PHE A 150 3.32 -14.64 -8.12
N LYS A 151 2.88 -15.70 -8.82
CA LYS A 151 3.69 -16.92 -8.98
C LYS A 151 5.01 -16.62 -9.71
N LYS A 152 4.96 -15.87 -10.80
CA LYS A 152 6.15 -15.46 -11.55
C LYS A 152 7.12 -14.67 -10.68
N ILE A 153 6.62 -13.74 -9.86
CA ILE A 153 7.44 -13.00 -8.89
C ILE A 153 8.14 -13.97 -7.93
N LEU A 154 7.42 -14.96 -7.41
CA LEU A 154 7.97 -15.91 -6.45
C LEU A 154 9.06 -16.79 -7.07
N ASP A 155 8.85 -17.23 -8.31
CA ASP A 155 9.83 -17.99 -9.09
C ASP A 155 11.11 -17.17 -9.32
N ASP A 156 10.98 -15.93 -9.82
CA ASP A 156 12.11 -15.01 -10.03
C ASP A 156 12.88 -14.73 -8.73
N LEU A 157 12.17 -14.58 -7.61
CA LEU A 157 12.79 -14.37 -6.30
C LEU A 157 13.54 -15.60 -5.81
N ASN A 158 13.03 -16.80 -6.10
CA ASN A 158 13.69 -18.05 -5.74
C ASN A 158 14.97 -18.26 -6.58
N GLU A 159 14.91 -18.01 -7.89
CA GLU A 159 16.08 -18.05 -8.77
C GLU A 159 17.17 -17.06 -8.30
N LYS A 160 16.77 -15.83 -7.94
CA LYS A 160 17.70 -14.82 -7.41
C LYS A 160 18.36 -15.27 -6.10
N LYS A 161 17.61 -15.93 -5.21
CA LYS A 161 18.17 -16.49 -3.96
C LYS A 161 19.17 -17.60 -4.24
N GLU A 162 18.88 -18.49 -5.19
CA GLU A 162 19.81 -19.54 -5.60
C GLU A 162 21.10 -18.98 -6.23
N LEU A 163 20.98 -17.94 -7.05
CA LEU A 163 22.15 -17.27 -7.62
C LEU A 163 23.00 -16.61 -6.52
N GLN A 164 22.36 -15.96 -5.55
CA GLN A 164 23.06 -15.34 -4.42
C GLN A 164 23.76 -16.37 -3.52
N SER A 165 23.14 -17.53 -3.27
CA SER A 165 23.78 -18.59 -2.49
C SER A 165 24.98 -19.18 -3.23
N LYS A 166 24.86 -19.42 -4.54
CA LYS A 166 25.97 -19.87 -5.40
C LYS A 166 27.13 -18.88 -5.40
N ILE A 167 26.85 -17.59 -5.58
CA ILE A 167 27.87 -16.51 -5.54
C ILE A 167 28.59 -16.49 -4.18
N LYS A 168 27.85 -16.61 -3.07
CA LYS A 168 28.41 -16.61 -1.71
C LYS A 168 29.36 -17.79 -1.48
N ILE A 169 28.99 -18.98 -1.95
CA ILE A 169 29.82 -20.21 -1.87
C ILE A 169 31.12 -20.04 -2.68
N THR A 170 31.04 -19.48 -3.90
CA THR A 170 32.23 -19.21 -4.72
C THR A 170 33.14 -18.11 -4.14
N SER A 171 32.60 -17.11 -3.43
CA SER A 171 33.43 -16.09 -2.77
C SER A 171 34.13 -16.59 -1.50
N SER A 172 33.59 -17.60 -0.81
CA SER A 172 34.26 -18.25 0.33
C SER A 172 35.30 -19.29 -0.08
N GLY A 173 35.14 -19.95 -1.24
CA GLY A 173 36.09 -20.96 -1.74
C GLY A 173 37.38 -20.40 -2.36
N SER A 174 37.43 -19.10 -2.66
CA SER A 174 38.62 -18.45 -3.23
C SER A 174 39.66 -18.01 -2.19
N ILE A 175 39.38 -18.16 -0.89
CA ILE A 175 40.30 -17.78 0.20
C ILE A 175 41.13 -18.99 0.69
N GLU A 176 40.75 -20.24 0.35
CA GLU A 176 41.44 -21.45 0.86
C GLU A 176 42.48 -22.07 -0.09
N ASN A 177 42.73 -21.52 -1.28
CA ASN A 177 43.75 -22.05 -2.21
C ASN A 177 44.86 -21.02 -2.52
N SER A 178 45.45 -20.46 -1.48
CA SER A 178 46.73 -19.76 -1.57
C SER A 178 47.56 -20.00 -0.30
N GLU A 179 48.09 -21.22 -0.18
CA GLU A 179 49.31 -21.54 0.55
C GLU A 179 50.33 -22.16 -0.42
#